data_AF-A0A1H1RT50-F1
#
_entry.id   AF-A0A1H1RT50-F1
#
_cell.length_a   1.000
_cell.length_b   1.000
_cell.length_c   1.000
_cell.angle_alpha   90.00
_cell.angle_beta   90.00
_cell.angle_gamma   90.00
#
_symmetry.space_group_name_H-M   'P 1'
#
loop_
_entity.id
_entity.type
_entity.pdbx_description
1 polymer ?
#
loop_
_entity_poly.entity_id
_entity_poly.type
_entity_poly.pdbx_seq_one_letter_code
_entity_poly.pdbx_strand_id
1 'polypeptide(L)'
;MHDTRTDPPPTSVGTGPGAEWHRVAPCAGWVGAVALLVGALLFLVDAAGVLAPWPEFRSTTAGFEADLATYYVAYLERQHDVLWAVVVRDSLLPLGFLALMVLFLAAGALVGWRRPVAQLAALLCVVGGVLQIVSDTVFLGQVAVWRQDGWPADPPGPVVALGRSSDAVDLATGYVEAAGFVVLAGALVCLALLVRGRPDLPGWLGWLASAEAVGMLVLVVGRALESDLVFQVGALATGVAVGPALFASLGHHLGRAARDH
;
A
#
# COMPACT_ATOMS: atom_id res chain seq x y z
N MET A 1 -38.21 42.11 -45.27
CA MET A 1 -37.94 42.09 -43.82
C MET A 1 -37.38 40.70 -43.52
N HIS A 2 -36.06 40.56 -43.61
CA HIS A 2 -35.32 39.31 -43.42
C HIS A 2 -35.07 39.13 -41.93
N ASP A 3 -35.70 38.13 -41.33
CA ASP A 3 -35.46 37.74 -39.95
C ASP A 3 -34.34 36.70 -39.93
N THR A 4 -33.10 37.18 -39.82
CA THR A 4 -31.90 36.35 -39.67
C THR A 4 -31.88 35.79 -38.25
N ARG A 5 -32.46 34.61 -38.09
CA ARG A 5 -32.27 33.77 -36.91
C ARG A 5 -30.81 33.31 -36.88
N THR A 6 -29.99 33.97 -36.07
CA THR A 6 -28.65 33.51 -35.73
C THR A 6 -28.78 32.40 -34.69
N ASP A 7 -28.64 31.15 -35.11
CA ASP A 7 -28.47 30.05 -34.17
C ASP A 7 -27.19 30.28 -33.35
N PRO A 8 -27.23 30.10 -32.02
CA PRO A 8 -26.01 30.15 -31.21
C PRO A 8 -25.05 29.04 -31.65
N PRO A 9 -23.72 29.27 -31.61
CA PRO A 9 -22.75 28.24 -31.94
C PRO A 9 -22.96 27.04 -31.00
N PRO A 10 -22.75 25.80 -31.49
CA PRO A 10 -22.85 24.61 -30.66
C PRO A 10 -21.88 24.77 -29.48
N THR A 11 -22.44 25.00 -28.30
CA THR A 11 -21.70 24.93 -27.04
C THR A 11 -21.05 23.55 -26.97
N SER A 12 -19.73 23.56 -26.89
CA SER A 12 -18.82 22.46 -26.55
C SER A 12 -19.52 21.19 -26.09
N VAL A 13 -19.25 20.08 -26.78
CA VAL A 13 -19.45 18.70 -26.31
C VAL A 13 -19.25 18.67 -24.80
N GLY A 14 -20.36 18.55 -24.07
CA GLY A 14 -20.34 18.55 -22.62
C GLY A 14 -19.51 17.37 -22.15
N THR A 15 -18.31 17.63 -21.67
CA THR A 15 -17.55 16.67 -20.88
C THR A 15 -18.29 16.51 -19.56
N GLY A 16 -19.23 15.56 -19.50
CA GLY A 16 -19.82 15.18 -18.23
C GLY A 16 -18.71 14.85 -17.22
N PRO A 17 -18.93 14.97 -15.91
CA PRO A 17 -17.93 14.66 -14.90
C PRO A 17 -17.37 13.22 -14.97
N GLY A 18 -18.01 12.32 -15.74
CA GLY A 18 -17.50 11.00 -16.09
C GLY A 18 -16.35 11.00 -17.12
N ALA A 19 -16.35 11.95 -18.06
CA ALA A 19 -15.45 11.96 -19.21
C ALA A 19 -13.99 12.08 -18.80
N GLU A 20 -13.63 12.81 -17.74
CA GLU A 20 -12.22 12.99 -17.32
C GLU A 20 -11.58 11.70 -16.77
N TRP A 21 -12.39 10.79 -16.23
CA TRP A 21 -11.92 9.53 -15.65
C TRP A 21 -11.28 8.59 -16.68
N HIS A 22 -11.55 8.79 -17.99
CA HIS A 22 -10.95 7.97 -19.05
C HIS A 22 -9.41 8.01 -19.11
N ARG A 23 -8.79 9.05 -18.54
CA ARG A 23 -7.32 9.21 -18.44
C ARG A 23 -6.84 8.94 -17.02
N VAL A 24 -7.57 9.45 -16.03
CA VAL A 24 -7.16 9.38 -14.63
C VAL A 24 -7.16 7.93 -14.13
N ALA A 25 -8.21 7.15 -14.41
CA ALA A 25 -8.31 5.79 -13.89
C ALA A 25 -7.23 4.83 -14.45
N PRO A 26 -6.92 4.81 -15.76
CA PRO A 26 -5.80 4.01 -16.26
C PRO A 26 -4.44 4.45 -15.70
N CYS A 27 -4.23 5.76 -15.57
CA CYS A 27 -2.98 6.29 -15.00
C CYS A 27 -2.80 5.85 -13.54
N ALA A 28 -3.83 6.03 -12.70
CA ALA A 28 -3.83 5.56 -11.33
C ALA A 28 -3.64 4.03 -11.25
N GLY A 29 -4.31 3.27 -12.13
CA GLY A 29 -4.13 1.83 -12.22
C GLY A 29 -2.67 1.43 -12.47
N TRP A 30 -2.00 2.05 -13.44
CA TRP A 30 -0.60 1.75 -13.73
C TRP A 30 0.36 2.23 -12.64
N VAL A 31 0.20 3.45 -12.15
CA VAL A 31 1.05 3.99 -11.06
C VAL A 31 0.94 3.10 -9.82
N GLY A 32 -0.28 2.75 -9.42
CA GLY A 32 -0.48 1.91 -8.25
C GLY A 32 0.01 0.48 -8.45
N ALA A 33 -0.19 -0.11 -9.63
CA ALA A 33 0.32 -1.45 -9.93
C ALA A 33 1.86 -1.51 -9.86
N VAL A 34 2.55 -0.54 -10.45
CA VAL A 34 4.02 -0.46 -10.43
C VAL A 34 4.52 -0.19 -9.02
N ALA A 35 3.91 0.76 -8.30
CA ALA A 35 4.30 1.10 -6.95
C ALA A 35 4.17 -0.09 -5.99
N LEU A 36 3.04 -0.81 -6.04
CA LEU A 36 2.80 -1.98 -5.22
C LEU A 36 3.76 -3.12 -5.58
N LEU A 37 3.94 -3.40 -6.88
CA LEU A 37 4.86 -4.44 -7.36
C LEU A 37 6.30 -4.19 -6.90
N VAL A 38 6.82 -2.98 -7.14
CA VAL A 38 8.20 -2.63 -6.80
C VAL A 38 8.38 -2.62 -5.28
N GLY A 39 7.44 -2.03 -4.54
CA GLY A 39 7.47 -2.00 -3.07
C GLY A 39 7.46 -3.40 -2.47
N ALA A 40 6.57 -4.28 -2.93
CA ALA A 40 6.47 -5.65 -2.46
C ALA A 40 7.71 -6.48 -2.82
N LEU A 41 8.27 -6.31 -4.04
CA LEU A 41 9.50 -6.98 -4.41
C LEU A 41 10.67 -6.54 -3.53
N LEU A 42 10.83 -5.24 -3.27
CA LEU A 42 11.88 -4.74 -2.36
C LEU A 42 11.69 -5.29 -0.94
N PHE A 43 10.46 -5.32 -0.43
CA PHE A 43 10.14 -5.96 0.84
C PHE A 43 10.58 -7.43 0.87
N LEU A 44 10.21 -8.22 -0.14
CA LEU A 44 10.51 -9.66 -0.16
C LEU A 44 12.00 -9.95 -0.30
N VAL A 45 12.72 -9.17 -1.11
CA VAL A 45 14.18 -9.30 -1.27
C VAL A 45 14.89 -8.96 0.05
N ASP A 46 14.43 -7.92 0.75
CA ASP A 46 14.95 -7.54 2.07
C ASP A 46 14.63 -8.60 3.15
N ALA A 47 13.39 -9.07 3.20
CA ALA A 47 12.92 -10.08 4.15
C ALA A 47 13.64 -11.43 3.96
N ALA A 48 14.00 -11.78 2.73
CA ALA A 48 14.80 -12.97 2.44
C ALA A 48 16.29 -12.83 2.81
N GLY A 49 16.72 -11.66 3.32
CA GLY A 49 18.11 -11.39 3.68
C GLY A 49 19.05 -11.22 2.48
N VAL A 50 18.50 -10.99 1.28
CA VAL A 50 19.27 -10.86 0.04
C VAL A 50 20.00 -9.51 -0.02
N LEU A 51 19.39 -8.44 0.50
CA LEU A 51 20.02 -7.12 0.55
C LEU A 51 21.14 -7.07 1.58
N ALA A 52 20.83 -7.50 2.81
CA ALA A 52 21.78 -7.65 3.89
C ALA A 52 21.28 -8.75 4.86
N PRO A 53 22.17 -9.59 5.41
CA PRO A 53 21.82 -10.59 6.40
C PRO A 53 21.18 -9.96 7.64
N TRP A 54 20.19 -10.62 8.22
CA TRP A 54 19.63 -10.20 9.51
C TRP A 54 20.61 -10.51 10.65
N PRO A 55 20.84 -9.58 11.59
CA PRO A 55 21.64 -9.87 12.76
C PRO A 55 20.95 -10.93 13.62
N GLU A 56 21.75 -11.81 14.22
CA GLU A 56 21.29 -12.81 15.17
C GLU A 56 21.69 -12.38 16.58
N PHE A 57 20.75 -12.43 17.51
CA PHE A 57 21.09 -12.26 18.92
C PHE A 57 21.94 -13.44 19.40
N ARG A 58 23.09 -13.15 20.01
CA ARG A 58 24.01 -14.15 20.56
C ARG A 58 24.27 -13.86 22.03
N SER A 59 23.94 -14.85 22.86
CA SER A 59 24.25 -14.80 24.30
C SER A 59 25.71 -15.16 24.54
N THR A 60 26.44 -14.32 25.27
CA THR A 60 27.85 -14.50 25.61
C THR A 60 28.11 -14.32 27.10
N THR A 61 29.37 -14.47 27.52
CA THR A 61 29.79 -14.23 28.90
C THR A 61 29.89 -12.74 29.26
N ALA A 62 29.74 -11.82 28.30
CA ALA A 62 29.78 -10.37 28.53
C ALA A 62 28.52 -9.86 29.26
N GLY A 63 27.45 -10.65 29.26
CA GLY A 63 26.18 -10.33 29.91
C GLY A 63 25.14 -9.76 28.94
N PHE A 64 23.86 -9.93 29.30
CA PHE A 64 22.72 -9.66 28.42
C PHE A 64 22.71 -8.25 27.83
N GLU A 65 23.06 -7.24 28.62
CA GLU A 65 23.03 -5.84 28.16
C GLU A 65 24.11 -5.55 27.10
N ALA A 66 25.32 -6.12 27.25
CA ALA A 66 26.40 -6.00 26.28
C ALA A 66 26.10 -6.80 25.00
N ASP A 67 25.51 -7.99 25.13
CA ASP A 67 25.06 -8.80 24.00
C ASP A 67 23.97 -8.09 23.20
N LEU A 68 23.01 -7.47 23.90
CA LEU A 68 21.92 -6.70 23.29
C LEU A 68 22.43 -5.43 22.61
N ALA A 69 23.40 -4.74 23.21
CA ALA A 69 24.06 -3.60 22.58
C ALA A 69 24.74 -4.01 21.27
N THR A 70 25.47 -5.13 21.27
CA THR A 70 26.13 -5.68 20.08
C THR A 70 25.13 -6.03 18.99
N TYR A 71 24.00 -6.65 19.36
CA TYR A 71 22.91 -6.94 18.43
C TYR A 71 22.35 -5.66 17.79
N TYR A 72 22.06 -4.62 18.59
CA TYR A 72 21.50 -3.38 18.07
C TYR A 72 22.49 -2.58 17.21
N VAL A 73 23.80 -2.62 17.51
CA VAL A 73 24.81 -2.07 16.60
C VAL A 73 24.72 -2.74 15.24
N ALA A 74 24.73 -4.07 15.19
CA ALA A 74 24.61 -4.82 13.93
C ALA A 74 23.26 -4.57 13.22
N TYR A 75 22.17 -4.40 13.97
CA TYR A 75 20.87 -4.01 13.40
C TYR A 75 20.94 -2.62 12.76
N LEU A 76 21.47 -1.61 13.45
CA LEU A 76 21.56 -0.25 12.93
C LEU A 76 22.49 -0.16 11.71
N GLU A 77 23.63 -0.86 11.73
CA GLU A 77 24.52 -0.99 10.58
C GLU A 77 23.81 -1.65 9.39
N ARG A 78 23.07 -2.73 9.62
CA ARG A 78 22.24 -3.34 8.58
C ARG A 78 21.22 -2.36 8.00
N GLN A 79 20.50 -1.61 8.84
CA GLN A 79 19.52 -0.62 8.38
C GLN A 79 20.17 0.49 7.56
N HIS A 80 21.41 0.87 7.89
CA HIS A 80 22.22 1.79 7.09
C HIS A 80 22.53 1.21 5.70
N ASP A 81 22.93 -0.06 5.62
CA ASP A 81 23.29 -0.72 4.36
C ASP A 81 22.11 -0.87 3.40
N VAL A 82 20.91 -1.14 3.94
CA VAL A 82 19.68 -1.31 3.14
C VAL A 82 18.84 -0.04 3.01
N LEU A 83 19.35 1.09 3.48
CA LEU A 83 18.61 2.35 3.60
C LEU A 83 17.94 2.80 2.30
N TRP A 84 18.63 2.65 1.18
CA TRP A 84 18.11 3.04 -0.13
C TRP A 84 16.85 2.24 -0.49
N ALA A 85 16.82 0.95 -0.17
CA ALA A 85 15.72 0.06 -0.50
C ALA A 85 14.50 0.40 0.35
N VAL A 86 14.72 0.66 1.64
CA VAL A 86 13.71 1.14 2.58
C VAL A 86 13.10 2.46 2.08
N VAL A 87 13.94 3.45 1.76
CA VAL A 87 13.47 4.77 1.26
C VAL A 87 12.65 4.63 -0.01
N VAL A 88 13.09 3.81 -0.97
CA VAL A 88 12.34 3.60 -2.22
C VAL A 88 11.01 2.89 -1.95
N ARG A 89 11.03 1.78 -1.21
CA ARG A 89 9.84 1.00 -0.87
C ARG A 89 8.79 1.86 -0.16
N ASP A 90 9.19 2.53 0.91
CA ASP A 90 8.28 3.24 1.81
C ASP A 90 7.90 4.63 1.27
N SER A 91 8.50 5.05 0.15
CA SER A 91 7.99 6.17 -0.67
C SER A 91 7.01 5.72 -1.74
N LEU A 92 7.19 4.52 -2.30
CA LEU A 92 6.33 3.99 -3.37
C LEU A 92 5.01 3.44 -2.83
N LEU A 93 5.02 2.67 -1.74
CA LEU A 93 3.80 2.07 -1.19
C LEU A 93 2.72 3.13 -0.87
N PRO A 94 3.03 4.30 -0.28
CA PRO A 94 2.06 5.39 -0.12
C PRO A 94 1.42 5.87 -1.43
N LEU A 95 2.21 5.94 -2.52
CA LEU A 95 1.69 6.29 -3.84
C LEU A 95 0.75 5.20 -4.38
N GLY A 96 1.03 3.93 -4.07
CA GLY A 96 0.15 2.81 -4.34
C GLY A 96 -1.21 2.96 -3.66
N PHE A 97 -1.23 3.24 -2.35
CA PHE A 97 -2.47 3.46 -1.61
C PHE A 97 -3.23 4.70 -2.08
N LEU A 98 -2.54 5.79 -2.42
CA LEU A 98 -3.17 6.97 -2.99
C LEU A 98 -3.83 6.66 -4.35
N ALA A 99 -3.12 5.92 -5.21
CA ALA A 99 -3.67 5.48 -6.48
C ALA A 99 -4.90 4.57 -6.31
N LEU A 100 -4.91 3.71 -5.28
CA LEU A 100 -6.09 2.90 -4.93
C LEU A 100 -7.29 3.78 -4.58
N MET A 101 -7.10 4.80 -3.74
CA MET A 101 -8.15 5.74 -3.39
C MET A 101 -8.73 6.41 -4.64
N VAL A 102 -7.87 6.84 -5.57
CA VAL A 102 -8.30 7.41 -6.86
C VAL A 102 -9.14 6.41 -7.68
N LEU A 103 -8.75 5.13 -7.72
CA LEU A 103 -9.53 4.09 -8.39
C LEU A 103 -10.90 3.86 -7.75
N PHE A 104 -10.99 3.90 -6.42
CA PHE A 104 -12.27 3.80 -5.71
C PHE A 104 -13.17 5.01 -5.97
N LEU A 105 -12.60 6.22 -6.05
CA LEU A 105 -13.32 7.42 -6.45
C LEU A 105 -13.84 7.31 -7.90
N ALA A 106 -13.01 6.81 -8.82
CA ALA A 106 -13.40 6.57 -10.21
C ALA A 106 -14.54 5.54 -10.30
N ALA A 107 -14.45 4.45 -9.53
CA ALA A 107 -15.50 3.43 -9.46
C ALA A 107 -16.81 4.03 -8.90
N GLY A 108 -16.74 4.85 -7.85
CA GLY A 108 -17.91 5.54 -7.29
C GLY A 108 -18.54 6.54 -8.27
N ALA A 109 -17.73 7.27 -9.04
CA ALA A 109 -18.21 8.19 -10.07
C ALA A 109 -18.97 7.46 -11.20
N LEU A 110 -18.48 6.29 -11.62
CA LEU A 110 -19.09 5.51 -12.71
C LEU A 110 -20.30 4.67 -12.26
N VAL A 111 -20.27 4.13 -11.04
CA VAL A 111 -21.37 3.29 -10.50
C VAL A 111 -22.46 4.13 -9.83
N GLY A 112 -22.12 5.37 -9.44
CA GLY A 112 -23.00 6.33 -8.81
C GLY A 112 -22.92 6.31 -7.28
N TRP A 113 -22.61 7.46 -6.69
CA TRP A 113 -22.47 7.68 -5.24
C TRP A 113 -23.76 7.53 -4.43
N ARG A 114 -24.92 7.35 -5.07
CA ARG A 114 -26.19 7.13 -4.37
C ARG A 114 -26.30 5.74 -3.74
N ARG A 115 -25.45 4.80 -4.11
CA ARG A 115 -25.45 3.44 -3.56
C ARG A 115 -24.65 3.41 -2.24
N PRO A 116 -25.23 2.94 -1.12
CA PRO A 116 -24.51 2.83 0.15
C PRO A 116 -23.21 2.04 0.07
N VAL A 117 -23.19 0.97 -0.74
CA VAL A 117 -21.99 0.14 -0.94
C VAL A 117 -20.85 0.94 -1.59
N ALA A 118 -21.14 1.89 -2.49
CA ALA A 118 -20.11 2.74 -3.11
C ALA A 118 -19.53 3.75 -2.11
N GLN A 119 -20.36 4.32 -1.24
CA GLN A 119 -19.92 5.22 -0.17
C GLN A 119 -19.07 4.46 0.84
N LEU A 120 -19.50 3.26 1.25
CA LEU A 120 -18.76 2.42 2.18
C LEU A 120 -17.44 1.95 1.59
N ALA A 121 -17.41 1.53 0.32
CA ALA A 121 -16.19 1.16 -0.39
C ALA A 121 -15.16 2.29 -0.35
N ALA A 122 -15.56 3.51 -0.71
CA ALA A 122 -14.66 4.67 -0.72
C ALA A 122 -14.23 5.08 0.69
N LEU A 123 -15.15 5.12 1.65
CA LEU A 123 -14.85 5.45 3.04
C LEU A 123 -13.82 4.48 3.63
N LEU A 124 -14.06 3.18 3.51
CA LEU A 124 -13.14 2.15 3.99
C LEU A 124 -11.80 2.23 3.24
N CYS A 125 -11.82 2.45 1.92
CA CYS A 125 -10.58 2.60 1.15
C CYS A 125 -9.75 3.79 1.62
N VAL A 126 -10.37 4.95 1.87
CA VAL A 126 -9.67 6.14 2.35
C VAL A 126 -9.15 5.93 3.75
N VAL A 127 -9.96 5.43 4.69
CA VAL A 127 -9.52 5.18 6.07
C VAL A 127 -8.38 4.15 6.09
N GLY A 128 -8.57 3.01 5.45
CA GLY A 128 -7.57 1.95 5.40
C GLY A 128 -6.29 2.40 4.70
N GLY A 129 -6.39 3.07 3.55
CA GLY A 129 -5.22 3.57 2.83
C GLY A 129 -4.47 4.69 3.57
N VAL A 130 -5.18 5.56 4.31
CA VAL A 130 -4.53 6.58 5.16
C VAL A 130 -3.76 5.93 6.31
N LEU A 131 -4.34 4.91 6.95
CA LEU A 131 -3.63 4.16 8.00
C LEU A 131 -2.35 3.53 7.45
N GLN A 132 -2.40 2.96 6.23
CA GLN A 132 -1.21 2.42 5.58
C GLN A 132 -0.15 3.48 5.29
N ILE A 133 -0.56 4.60 4.69
CA ILE A 133 0.35 5.73 4.43
C ILE A 133 1.00 6.23 5.72
N VAL A 134 0.24 6.32 6.82
CA VAL A 134 0.76 6.71 8.12
C VAL A 134 1.76 5.69 8.65
N SER A 135 1.46 4.40 8.55
CA SER A 135 2.38 3.32 8.93
C SER A 135 3.72 3.44 8.21
N ASP A 136 3.68 3.53 6.87
CA ASP A 136 4.86 3.65 6.02
C ASP A 136 5.66 4.92 6.35
N THR A 137 4.96 6.05 6.55
CA THR A 137 5.62 7.34 6.84
C THR A 137 6.28 7.36 8.22
N VAL A 138 5.64 6.77 9.23
CA VAL A 138 6.22 6.67 10.58
C VAL A 138 7.46 5.78 10.57
N PHE A 139 7.41 4.65 9.86
CA PHE A 139 8.57 3.78 9.70
C PHE A 139 9.71 4.49 8.93
N LEU A 140 9.38 5.18 7.85
CA LEU A 140 10.33 6.00 7.07
C LEU A 140 10.97 7.11 7.92
N GLY A 141 10.30 7.59 8.98
CA GLY A 141 10.87 8.55 9.92
C GLY A 141 12.15 8.06 10.60
N GLN A 142 12.35 6.75 10.75
CA GLN A 142 13.54 6.16 11.34
C GLN A 142 14.79 6.29 10.46
N VAL A 143 14.63 6.60 9.17
CA VAL A 143 15.74 6.88 8.24
C VAL A 143 16.67 7.97 8.77
N ALA A 144 16.17 8.94 9.53
CA ALA A 144 17.00 9.97 10.13
C ALA A 144 18.08 9.40 11.08
N VAL A 145 17.76 8.31 11.78
CA VAL A 145 18.67 7.58 12.65
C VAL A 145 19.55 6.64 11.84
N TRP A 146 18.95 5.85 10.94
CA TRP A 146 19.68 4.83 10.16
C TRP A 146 20.69 5.40 9.16
N ARG A 147 20.64 6.71 8.86
CA ARG A 147 21.70 7.40 8.11
C ARG A 147 23.03 7.48 8.84
N GLN A 148 23.03 7.32 10.15
CA GLN A 148 24.24 7.37 10.96
C GLN A 148 24.92 6.00 10.99
N ASP A 149 26.26 6.01 10.96
CA ASP A 149 27.12 4.85 10.99
C ASP A 149 28.07 4.88 12.21
N GLY A 150 28.83 3.80 12.41
CA GLY A 150 29.87 3.74 13.44
C GLY A 150 29.34 3.74 14.89
N TRP A 151 28.17 3.13 15.12
CA TRP A 151 27.54 3.07 16.44
C TRP A 151 28.42 2.30 17.45
N PRO A 152 28.80 2.91 18.58
CA PRO A 152 29.57 2.21 19.60
C PRO A 152 28.68 1.27 20.42
N ALA A 153 29.18 0.06 20.68
CA ALA A 153 28.53 -0.89 21.60
C ALA A 153 28.82 -0.58 23.09
N ASP A 154 29.82 0.24 23.38
CA ASP A 154 30.24 0.62 24.73
C ASP A 154 30.25 2.16 24.89
N PRO A 155 29.58 2.74 25.89
CA PRO A 155 28.71 2.08 26.87
C PRO A 155 27.45 1.48 26.24
N PRO A 156 26.94 0.34 26.75
CA PRO A 156 25.82 -0.38 26.13
C PRO A 156 24.47 0.33 26.28
N GLY A 157 24.25 1.06 27.37
CA GLY A 157 22.97 1.68 27.69
C GLY A 157 22.38 2.58 26.58
N PRO A 158 23.14 3.53 26.01
CA PRO A 158 22.65 4.40 24.93
C PRO A 158 22.19 3.66 23.67
N VAL A 159 22.95 2.69 23.17
CA VAL A 159 22.58 1.96 21.94
C VAL A 159 21.42 0.99 22.19
N VAL A 160 21.35 0.38 23.38
CA VAL A 160 20.20 -0.43 23.78
C VAL A 160 18.93 0.42 23.87
N ALA A 161 19.00 1.61 24.46
CA ALA A 161 17.86 2.51 24.53
C ALA A 161 17.39 2.93 23.13
N LEU A 162 18.32 3.23 22.23
CA LEU A 162 18.01 3.55 20.83
C LEU A 162 17.34 2.37 20.11
N GLY A 163 17.93 1.18 20.20
CA GLY A 163 17.41 -0.04 19.58
C GLY A 163 16.00 -0.39 20.06
N ARG A 164 15.76 -0.33 21.38
CA ARG A 164 14.42 -0.51 21.97
C ARG A 164 13.42 0.53 21.50
N SER A 165 13.86 1.76 21.26
CA SER A 165 12.98 2.80 20.70
C SER A 165 12.62 2.49 19.25
N SER A 166 13.56 1.96 18.46
CA SER A 166 13.33 1.47 17.10
C SER A 166 12.29 0.34 17.09
N ASP A 167 12.48 -0.68 17.94
CA ASP A 167 11.54 -1.80 18.08
C ASP A 167 10.13 -1.33 18.46
N ALA A 168 10.02 -0.33 19.34
CA ALA A 168 8.73 0.24 19.73
C ALA A 168 8.02 0.93 18.56
N VAL A 169 8.78 1.61 17.69
CA VAL A 169 8.24 2.20 16.46
C VAL A 169 7.79 1.09 15.51
N ASP A 170 8.61 0.05 15.28
CA ASP A 170 8.30 -1.09 14.41
C ASP A 170 7.05 -1.86 14.86
N LEU A 171 6.87 -2.02 16.17
CA LEU A 171 5.67 -2.61 16.73
C LEU A 171 4.44 -1.72 16.48
N ALA A 172 4.56 -0.42 16.75
CA ALA A 172 3.46 0.53 16.58
C ALA A 172 3.02 0.64 15.12
N THR A 173 3.96 0.78 14.18
CA THR A 173 3.67 0.87 12.74
C THR A 173 2.94 -0.37 12.27
N GLY A 174 3.43 -1.57 12.61
CA GLY A 174 2.77 -2.76 12.09
C GLY A 174 1.41 -3.09 12.73
N TYR A 175 1.07 -2.56 13.92
CA TYR A 175 -0.33 -2.61 14.40
C TYR A 175 -1.24 -1.67 13.59
N VAL A 176 -0.75 -0.48 13.23
CA VAL A 176 -1.46 0.46 12.35
C VAL A 176 -1.63 -0.16 10.95
N GLU A 177 -0.60 -0.80 10.43
CA GLU A 177 -0.61 -1.56 9.18
C GLU A 177 -1.67 -2.67 9.20
N ALA A 178 -1.68 -3.51 10.24
CA ALA A 178 -2.66 -4.58 10.37
C ALA A 178 -4.10 -4.05 10.41
N ALA A 179 -4.35 -2.97 11.16
CA ALA A 179 -5.65 -2.31 11.17
C ALA A 179 -6.03 -1.77 9.78
N GLY A 180 -5.08 -1.15 9.08
CA GLY A 180 -5.24 -0.68 7.70
C GLY A 180 -5.64 -1.81 6.75
N PHE A 181 -4.98 -2.97 6.83
CA PHE A 181 -5.30 -4.14 5.99
C PHE A 181 -6.70 -4.68 6.25
N VAL A 182 -7.16 -4.77 7.50
CA VAL A 182 -8.53 -5.19 7.82
C VAL A 182 -9.57 -4.24 7.19
N VAL A 183 -9.35 -2.93 7.31
CA VAL A 183 -10.25 -1.92 6.74
C VAL A 183 -10.24 -1.98 5.20
N LEU A 184 -9.07 -2.11 4.59
CA LEU A 184 -8.93 -2.25 3.13
C LEU A 184 -9.57 -3.55 2.62
N ALA A 185 -9.48 -4.66 3.35
CA ALA A 185 -10.18 -5.89 3.00
C ALA A 185 -11.69 -5.65 2.91
N GLY A 186 -12.27 -4.91 3.87
CA GLY A 186 -13.67 -4.49 3.82
C GLY A 186 -13.99 -3.62 2.59
N ALA A 187 -13.11 -2.69 2.24
CA ALA A 187 -13.24 -1.86 1.04
C ALA A 187 -13.26 -2.71 -0.25
N LEU A 188 -12.35 -3.68 -0.35
CA LEU A 188 -12.21 -4.59 -1.48
C LEU A 188 -13.40 -5.55 -1.62
N VAL A 189 -13.98 -6.00 -0.50
CA VAL A 189 -15.25 -6.75 -0.51
C VAL A 189 -16.38 -5.89 -1.08
N CYS A 190 -16.49 -4.63 -0.65
CA CYS A 190 -17.49 -3.71 -1.20
C CYS A 190 -17.26 -3.45 -2.69
N LEU A 191 -16.00 -3.26 -3.11
CA LEU A 191 -15.63 -3.12 -4.52
C LEU A 191 -16.02 -4.36 -5.33
N ALA A 192 -15.76 -5.56 -4.82
CA ALA A 192 -16.14 -6.81 -5.47
C ALA A 192 -17.65 -6.90 -5.72
N LEU A 193 -18.46 -6.49 -4.74
CA LEU A 193 -19.92 -6.44 -4.87
C LEU A 193 -20.37 -5.42 -5.93
N LEU A 194 -19.73 -4.24 -5.96
CA LEU A 194 -20.04 -3.19 -6.94
C LEU A 194 -19.72 -3.63 -8.36
N VAL A 195 -18.53 -4.22 -8.56
CA VAL A 195 -18.04 -4.65 -9.87
C VAL A 195 -18.88 -5.82 -10.41
N ARG A 196 -19.22 -6.81 -9.59
CA ARG A 196 -20.07 -7.95 -10.01
C ARG A 196 -21.50 -7.53 -10.38
N GLY A 197 -21.98 -6.43 -9.82
CA GLY A 197 -23.31 -5.89 -10.10
C GLY A 197 -23.40 -5.02 -11.37
N ARG A 198 -22.33 -4.92 -12.16
CA ARG A 198 -22.28 -4.07 -13.37
C ARG A 198 -22.03 -4.91 -14.63
N PRO A 199 -22.87 -4.77 -15.68
CA PRO A 199 -22.67 -5.47 -16.94
C PRO A 199 -21.46 -4.93 -17.74
N ASP A 200 -21.07 -3.68 -17.51
CA ASP A 200 -19.99 -3.01 -18.26
C ASP A 200 -18.59 -3.36 -17.74
N LEU A 201 -18.51 -4.01 -16.57
CA LEU A 201 -17.26 -4.45 -15.97
C LEU A 201 -17.19 -5.97 -15.98
N PRO A 202 -16.02 -6.56 -16.29
CA PRO A 202 -15.92 -8.00 -16.31
C PRO A 202 -16.00 -8.59 -14.89
N GLY A 203 -16.83 -9.62 -14.71
CA GLY A 203 -17.10 -10.22 -13.40
C GLY A 203 -15.87 -10.81 -12.68
N TRP A 204 -14.81 -11.17 -13.42
CA TRP A 204 -13.56 -11.66 -12.84
C TRP A 204 -12.82 -10.60 -12.01
N LEU A 205 -13.00 -9.30 -12.30
CA LEU A 205 -12.43 -8.23 -11.47
C LEU A 205 -12.97 -8.27 -10.04
N GLY A 206 -14.25 -8.63 -9.88
CA GLY A 206 -14.82 -8.80 -8.56
C GLY A 206 -14.27 -10.03 -7.83
N TRP A 207 -13.87 -11.08 -8.55
CA TRP A 207 -13.13 -12.20 -7.95
C TRP A 207 -11.72 -11.80 -7.54
N LEU A 208 -11.03 -11.02 -8.37
CA LEU A 208 -9.70 -10.52 -8.06
C LEU A 208 -9.70 -9.58 -6.84
N ALA A 209 -10.69 -8.69 -6.72
CA ALA A 209 -10.87 -7.86 -5.53
C ALA A 209 -11.17 -8.70 -4.26
N SER A 210 -11.96 -9.78 -4.37
CA SER A 210 -12.16 -10.70 -3.23
C SER A 210 -10.89 -11.47 -2.88
N ALA A 211 -10.11 -11.91 -3.86
CA ALA A 211 -8.83 -12.58 -3.62
C ALA A 211 -7.85 -11.64 -2.91
N GLU A 212 -7.79 -10.38 -3.33
CA GLU A 212 -6.97 -9.36 -2.67
C GLU A 212 -7.44 -9.12 -1.24
N ALA A 213 -8.75 -9.03 -0.99
CA ALA A 213 -9.29 -8.88 0.36
C ALA A 213 -8.88 -10.05 1.27
N VAL A 214 -8.93 -11.28 0.77
CA VAL A 214 -8.45 -12.46 1.51
C VAL A 214 -6.95 -12.35 1.77
N GLY A 215 -6.17 -11.94 0.77
CA GLY A 215 -4.73 -11.74 0.92
C GLY A 215 -4.38 -10.71 2.00
N MET A 216 -5.11 -9.60 2.09
CA MET A 216 -4.96 -8.61 3.18
C MET A 216 -5.20 -9.25 4.57
N LEU A 217 -6.20 -10.13 4.68
CA LEU A 217 -6.44 -10.85 5.93
C LEU A 217 -5.36 -11.89 6.23
N VAL A 218 -4.79 -12.54 5.20
CA VAL A 218 -3.64 -13.44 5.36
C VAL A 218 -2.42 -12.68 5.91
N LEU A 219 -2.15 -11.46 5.44
CA LEU A 219 -1.10 -10.60 6.00
C LEU A 219 -1.32 -10.31 7.49
N VAL A 220 -2.55 -9.95 7.86
CA VAL A 220 -2.94 -9.70 9.26
C VAL A 220 -2.73 -10.95 10.13
N VAL A 221 -3.15 -12.12 9.63
CA VAL A 221 -2.97 -13.40 10.33
C VAL A 221 -1.48 -13.75 10.45
N GLY A 222 -0.70 -13.59 9.38
CA GLY A 222 0.74 -13.83 9.40
C GLY A 222 1.43 -12.99 10.47
N ARG A 223 1.06 -11.71 10.57
CA ARG A 223 1.58 -10.83 11.62
C ARG A 223 1.11 -11.23 13.02
N ALA A 224 -0.16 -11.53 13.21
CA ALA A 224 -0.71 -11.93 14.51
C ALA A 224 -0.11 -13.24 15.03
N LEU A 225 0.32 -14.12 14.13
CA LEU A 225 1.00 -15.38 14.45
C LEU A 225 2.52 -15.23 14.54
N GLU A 226 3.08 -14.03 14.36
CA GLU A 226 4.52 -13.78 14.25
C GLU A 226 5.20 -14.73 13.25
N SER A 227 4.50 -15.02 12.14
CA SER A 227 4.94 -15.97 11.12
C SER A 227 5.41 -15.24 9.87
N ASP A 228 6.73 -15.06 9.76
CA ASP A 228 7.37 -14.42 8.61
C ASP A 228 6.99 -15.11 7.30
N LEU A 229 6.94 -16.43 7.28
CA LEU A 229 6.58 -17.20 6.08
C LEU A 229 5.16 -16.88 5.60
N VAL A 230 4.18 -16.88 6.50
CA VAL A 230 2.78 -16.59 6.14
C VAL A 230 2.66 -15.15 5.65
N PHE A 231 3.33 -14.22 6.33
CA PHE A 231 3.35 -12.81 5.92
C PHE A 231 4.00 -12.63 4.54
N GLN A 232 5.17 -13.22 4.29
CA GLN A 232 5.89 -13.13 3.02
C GLN A 232 5.12 -13.77 1.87
N VAL A 233 4.49 -14.94 2.08
CA VAL A 233 3.62 -15.56 1.06
C VAL A 233 2.41 -14.69 0.77
N GLY A 234 1.81 -14.10 1.80
CA GLY A 234 0.73 -13.12 1.65
C GLY A 234 1.19 -11.91 0.82
N ALA A 235 2.34 -11.33 1.15
CA ALA A 235 2.90 -10.16 0.48
C ALA A 235 3.29 -10.44 -0.98
N LEU A 236 3.78 -11.64 -1.27
CA LEU A 236 4.01 -12.09 -2.64
C LEU A 236 2.67 -12.20 -3.40
N ALA A 237 1.67 -12.84 -2.80
CA ALA A 237 0.38 -13.02 -3.46
C ALA A 237 -0.32 -11.69 -3.73
N THR A 238 -0.41 -10.80 -2.74
CA THR A 238 -1.11 -9.50 -2.88
C THR A 238 -0.24 -8.47 -3.58
N GLY A 239 0.99 -8.28 -3.14
CA GLY A 239 1.87 -7.21 -3.58
C GLY A 239 2.51 -7.43 -4.95
N VAL A 240 2.74 -8.69 -5.36
CA VAL A 240 3.42 -9.00 -6.64
C VAL A 240 2.43 -9.50 -7.70
N ALA A 241 1.38 -10.23 -7.32
CA ALA A 241 0.48 -10.86 -8.28
C ALA A 241 -0.92 -10.21 -8.32
N VAL A 242 -1.72 -10.41 -7.28
CA VAL A 242 -3.16 -10.11 -7.27
C VAL A 242 -3.42 -8.61 -7.27
N GLY A 243 -2.75 -7.85 -6.40
CA GLY A 243 -2.87 -6.40 -6.29
C GLY A 243 -2.47 -5.68 -7.58
N PRO A 244 -1.25 -5.86 -8.12
CA PRO A 244 -0.87 -5.21 -9.37
C PRO A 244 -1.82 -5.54 -10.54
N ALA A 245 -2.25 -6.81 -10.64
CA ALA A 245 -3.24 -7.21 -11.63
C ALA A 245 -4.59 -6.50 -11.42
N LEU A 246 -5.04 -6.35 -10.18
CA LEU A 246 -6.28 -5.65 -9.83
C LEU A 246 -6.20 -4.17 -10.19
N PHE A 247 -5.13 -3.48 -9.79
CA PHE A 247 -4.93 -2.07 -10.09
C PHE A 247 -4.91 -1.78 -11.58
N ALA A 248 -4.06 -2.48 -12.34
CA ALA A 248 -3.91 -2.27 -13.77
C ALA A 248 -5.24 -2.56 -14.50
N SER A 249 -5.89 -3.66 -14.15
CA SER A 249 -7.11 -4.09 -14.82
C SER A 249 -8.31 -3.23 -14.46
N LEU A 250 -8.48 -2.89 -13.17
CA LEU A 250 -9.54 -2.00 -12.72
C LEU A 250 -9.38 -0.62 -13.34
N GLY A 251 -8.18 -0.04 -13.31
CA GLY A 251 -7.90 1.24 -13.95
C GLY A 251 -8.19 1.24 -15.45
N HIS A 252 -7.78 0.18 -16.16
CA HIS A 252 -8.06 0.00 -17.57
C HIS A 252 -9.57 -0.05 -17.86
N HIS A 253 -10.31 -0.90 -17.15
CA HIS A 253 -11.75 -1.10 -17.39
C HIS A 253 -12.59 0.11 -16.98
N LEU A 254 -12.27 0.77 -15.86
CA LEU A 254 -12.92 2.04 -15.48
C LEU A 254 -12.64 3.13 -16.51
N GLY A 255 -11.40 3.23 -17.01
CA GLY A 255 -11.05 4.19 -18.05
C GLY A 255 -11.76 3.95 -19.37
N ARG A 256 -12.06 2.70 -19.72
CA ARG A 256 -12.89 2.37 -20.89
C ARG A 256 -14.35 2.73 -20.66
N ALA A 257 -14.94 2.28 -19.55
CA ALA A 257 -16.33 2.58 -19.20
C ALA A 257 -16.61 4.09 -19.17
N ALA A 258 -15.65 4.90 -18.72
CA ALA A 258 -15.74 6.35 -18.71
C ALA A 258 -15.74 7.02 -20.10
N ARG A 259 -15.31 6.34 -21.17
CA ARG A 259 -15.38 6.87 -22.56
C ARG A 259 -16.75 6.64 -23.19
N ASP A 260 -17.44 5.62 -22.71
CA ASP A 260 -18.71 5.16 -23.27
C ASP A 260 -19.92 5.87 -22.61
N HIS A 261 -19.68 6.73 -21.60
CA HIS A 261 -20.66 7.52 -20.84
C HIS A 261 -20.41 9.02 -21.03
#